data_AF-A0A498INI0-F1
#
_entry.id   AF-A0A498INI0-F1
#
_cell.length_a   1.000
_cell.length_b   1.000
_cell.length_c   1.000
_cell.angle_alpha   90.00
_cell.angle_beta   90.00
_cell.angle_gamma   90.00
#
_symmetry.space_group_name_H-M   'P 1'
#
loop_
_entity.id
_entity.type
_entity.pdbx_description
1 polymer ?
#
loop_
_entity_poly.entity_id
_entity_poly.type
_entity_poly.pdbx_seq_one_letter_code
_entity_poly.pdbx_strand_id
1 'polypeptide(L)'
;MLNPLDQRWFRWRTGRYQSRHTTPHGWLALVEDIEGEGSGLPQFPFSLDWIANNQLPDGSWGDSESFTSPDRIINTIACVVALKSWNVHPGKCENGMAYFKNISNLRNENAVHMPFGFEVAFPSILELARSLNLEVPDDCPVLNEIYAMRNIKLEK
;
A
#
# COMPACT_ATOMS: atom_id res chain seq x y z
N MET A 1 28.07 -9.30 -19.88
CA MET A 1 27.74 -8.63 -18.59
C MET A 1 26.40 -7.91 -18.78
N LEU A 2 25.40 -8.21 -17.95
CA LEU A 2 24.12 -7.47 -17.95
C LEU A 2 24.38 -6.02 -17.53
N ASN A 3 23.60 -5.07 -18.06
CA ASN A 3 23.81 -3.66 -17.77
C ASN A 3 23.56 -3.37 -16.27
N PRO A 4 24.07 -2.25 -15.71
CA PRO A 4 23.91 -1.93 -14.29
C PRO A 4 22.46 -1.80 -13.80
N LEU A 5 21.53 -1.38 -14.66
CA LEU A 5 20.09 -1.37 -14.39
C LEU A 5 19.56 -2.79 -14.35
N ASP A 6 19.90 -3.66 -15.29
CA ASP A 6 19.45 -5.07 -15.31
C ASP A 6 19.92 -5.84 -14.07
N GLN A 7 21.12 -5.54 -13.57
CA GLN A 7 21.62 -6.10 -12.31
C GLN A 7 20.85 -5.55 -11.10
N ARG A 8 20.47 -4.27 -11.10
CA ARG A 8 19.59 -3.71 -10.06
C ARG A 8 18.21 -4.35 -10.11
N TRP A 9 17.62 -4.49 -11.30
CA TRP A 9 16.35 -5.20 -11.54
C TRP A 9 16.41 -6.65 -11.08
N PHE A 10 17.48 -7.38 -11.39
CA PHE A 10 17.67 -8.77 -10.95
C PHE A 10 17.86 -8.87 -9.43
N ARG A 11 18.60 -7.94 -8.81
CA ARG A 11 18.76 -7.87 -7.35
C ARG A 11 17.46 -7.51 -6.64
N TRP A 12 16.62 -6.68 -7.27
CA TRP A 12 15.26 -6.38 -6.82
C TRP A 12 14.35 -7.61 -6.91
N ARG A 13 14.32 -8.30 -8.06
CA ARG A 13 13.55 -9.54 -8.29
C ARG A 13 13.95 -10.67 -7.33
N THR A 14 15.21 -10.72 -6.93
CA THR A 14 15.76 -11.76 -6.03
C THR A 14 15.76 -11.38 -4.54
N GLY A 15 15.14 -10.25 -4.15
CA GLY A 15 15.06 -9.83 -2.74
C GLY A 15 16.40 -9.40 -2.12
N ARG A 16 17.43 -9.18 -2.92
CA ARG A 16 18.78 -8.75 -2.48
C ARG A 16 18.95 -7.24 -2.42
N TYR A 17 17.86 -6.50 -2.58
CA TYR A 17 17.79 -5.05 -2.41
C TYR A 17 16.78 -4.72 -1.30
N GLN A 18 17.26 -4.13 -0.20
CA GLN A 18 16.41 -3.71 0.91
C GLN A 18 16.20 -2.19 0.82
N SER A 19 15.05 -1.79 0.28
CA SER A 19 14.59 -0.40 0.38
C SER A 19 14.09 -0.13 1.81
N ARG A 20 14.42 1.03 2.37
CA ARG A 20 13.86 1.51 3.66
C ARG A 20 12.42 1.98 3.57
N HIS A 21 11.90 2.17 2.36
CA HIS A 21 10.55 2.70 2.14
C HIS A 21 9.57 1.55 1.82
N THR A 22 8.47 1.51 2.59
CA THR A 22 7.38 0.51 2.50
C THR A 22 6.58 0.62 1.20
N THR A 23 6.45 1.84 0.70
CA THR A 23 5.48 2.23 -0.34
C THR A 23 5.65 1.50 -1.67
N PRO A 24 6.86 1.22 -2.20
CA PRO A 24 7.02 0.45 -3.42
C PRO A 24 6.54 -1.01 -3.27
N HIS A 25 6.66 -1.61 -2.09
CA HIS A 25 6.36 -3.03 -1.90
C HIS A 25 4.86 -3.34 -1.97
N GLY A 26 4.01 -2.44 -1.46
CA GLY A 26 2.55 -2.58 -1.56
C GLY A 26 2.07 -2.60 -3.00
N TRP A 27 2.56 -1.68 -3.83
CA TRP A 27 2.23 -1.63 -5.26
C TRP A 27 2.82 -2.78 -6.06
N LEU A 28 4.08 -3.14 -5.79
CA LEU A 28 4.76 -4.21 -6.53
C LEU A 28 4.23 -5.59 -6.18
N ALA A 29 3.72 -5.77 -4.95
CA ALA A 29 3.03 -6.99 -4.58
C ALA A 29 1.73 -7.21 -5.37
N LEU A 30 1.14 -6.19 -6.00
CA LEU A 30 -0.09 -6.31 -6.80
C LEU A 30 0.16 -6.73 -8.25
N VAL A 31 1.42 -6.81 -8.69
CA VAL A 31 1.74 -7.17 -10.08
C VAL A 31 1.62 -8.68 -10.25
N GLU A 32 0.68 -9.10 -11.09
CA GLU A 32 0.53 -10.51 -11.48
C GLU A 32 1.63 -10.94 -12.47
N ASP A 33 2.04 -12.21 -12.41
CA ASP A 33 3.00 -12.76 -13.37
C ASP A 33 2.42 -12.81 -14.79
N ILE A 34 3.13 -12.16 -15.71
CA ILE A 34 2.79 -12.02 -17.13
C ILE A 34 3.61 -12.94 -18.02
N GLU A 35 4.69 -13.56 -17.52
CA GLU A 35 5.56 -14.44 -18.31
C GLU A 35 5.15 -15.92 -18.20
N GLY A 36 4.46 -16.31 -17.13
CA GLY A 36 3.98 -17.68 -16.90
C GLY A 36 2.46 -17.81 -16.97
N GLU A 37 1.89 -17.84 -18.19
CA GLU A 37 0.50 -18.26 -18.49
C GLU A 37 -0.57 -17.92 -17.42
N GLY A 38 -0.64 -16.68 -16.94
CA GLY A 38 -1.71 -16.26 -16.04
C GLY A 38 -1.88 -17.17 -14.81
N SER A 39 -0.77 -17.66 -14.23
CA SER A 39 -0.76 -18.62 -13.14
C SER A 39 -1.52 -18.19 -11.87
N GLY A 40 -1.98 -16.94 -11.80
CA GLY A 40 -2.64 -16.38 -10.63
C GLY A 40 -1.68 -16.27 -9.45
N LEU A 41 -0.39 -15.99 -9.72
CA LEU A 41 0.67 -15.83 -8.73
C LEU A 41 1.34 -14.46 -8.83
N PRO A 42 1.90 -13.94 -7.72
CA PRO A 42 2.56 -12.64 -7.70
C PRO A 42 3.88 -12.68 -8.47
N GLN A 43 4.11 -11.66 -9.32
CA GLN A 43 5.38 -11.47 -10.04
C GLN A 43 6.55 -11.23 -9.08
N PHE A 44 6.27 -10.70 -7.88
CA PHE A 44 7.26 -10.41 -6.85
C PHE A 44 6.85 -11.01 -5.49
N PRO A 45 6.99 -12.33 -5.28
CA PRO A 45 6.60 -12.99 -4.03
C PRO A 45 7.32 -12.43 -2.80
N PHE A 46 8.59 -12.01 -2.97
CA PHE A 46 9.38 -11.39 -1.90
C PHE A 46 8.74 -10.11 -1.34
N SER A 47 7.98 -9.38 -2.15
CA SER A 47 7.27 -8.19 -1.68
C SER A 47 6.20 -8.57 -0.64
N LEU A 48 5.51 -9.71 -0.82
CA LEU A 48 4.54 -10.21 0.16
C LEU A 48 5.24 -10.65 1.45
N ASP A 49 6.37 -11.35 1.35
CA ASP A 49 7.17 -11.75 2.51
C ASP A 49 7.66 -10.52 3.29
N TRP A 50 8.14 -9.49 2.58
CA TRP A 50 8.56 -8.25 3.20
C TRP A 50 7.38 -7.56 3.91
N ILE A 51 6.23 -7.44 3.24
CA ILE A 51 5.02 -6.86 3.85
C ILE A 51 4.65 -7.64 5.12
N ALA A 52 4.60 -8.98 5.05
CA ALA A 52 4.29 -9.80 6.21
C ALA A 52 5.24 -9.55 7.38
N ASN A 53 6.54 -9.42 7.12
CA ASN A 53 7.54 -9.27 8.17
C ASN A 53 7.72 -7.83 8.71
N ASN A 54 7.10 -6.82 8.10
CA ASN A 54 7.29 -5.41 8.45
C ASN A 54 6.02 -4.70 8.95
N GLN A 55 5.01 -5.47 9.37
CA GLN A 55 3.86 -4.90 10.08
C GLN A 55 4.31 -4.43 11.47
N LEU A 56 3.94 -3.21 11.85
CA LEU A 56 4.26 -2.67 13.17
C LEU A 56 3.31 -3.21 14.25
N PRO A 57 3.68 -3.07 15.54
CA PRO A 57 2.88 -3.60 16.66
C PRO A 57 1.45 -3.06 16.76
N ASP A 58 1.20 -1.87 16.23
CA ASP A 58 -0.14 -1.25 16.18
C ASP A 58 -0.99 -1.74 15.00
N GLY A 59 -0.46 -2.63 14.16
CA GLY A 59 -1.11 -3.19 12.98
C GLY A 59 -0.85 -2.43 11.68
N SER A 60 -0.20 -1.27 11.73
CA SER A 60 0.05 -0.44 10.55
C SER A 60 1.37 -0.74 9.84
N TRP A 61 1.54 -0.17 8.66
CA TRP A 61 2.79 -0.20 7.89
C TRP A 61 3.26 1.22 7.58
N GLY A 62 4.58 1.41 7.57
CA GLY A 62 5.22 2.69 7.27
C GLY A 62 6.44 2.95 8.16
N ASP A 63 6.87 4.20 8.22
CA ASP A 63 7.93 4.64 9.14
C ASP A 63 7.41 4.70 10.58
N SER A 64 8.09 4.00 11.50
CA SER A 64 7.74 3.94 12.93
C SER A 64 7.83 5.28 13.64
N GLU A 65 8.62 6.22 13.11
CA GLU A 65 8.79 7.55 13.70
C GLU A 65 7.69 8.54 13.24
N SER A 66 6.91 8.17 12.22
CA SER A 66 5.85 9.00 11.63
C SER A 66 4.46 8.52 12.06
N PHE A 67 4.11 8.77 13.32
CA PHE A 67 2.92 8.20 13.98
C PHE A 67 1.57 8.70 13.45
N THR A 68 1.51 9.84 12.76
CA THR A 68 0.25 10.52 12.36
C THR A 68 0.26 11.10 10.94
N SER A 69 1.11 10.59 10.05
CA SER A 69 1.12 11.05 8.65
C SER A 69 0.07 10.33 7.80
N PRO A 70 -0.58 11.01 6.83
CA PRO A 70 -1.29 10.37 5.72
C PRO A 70 -0.52 9.20 5.08
N ASP A 71 0.82 9.26 5.07
CA ASP A 71 1.69 8.14 4.63
C ASP A 71 1.38 6.83 5.34
N ARG A 72 1.08 6.87 6.63
CA ARG A 72 0.87 5.69 7.47
C ARG A 72 -0.42 4.97 7.10
N ILE A 73 -1.47 5.75 6.86
CA ILE A 73 -2.78 5.28 6.40
C ILE A 73 -2.62 4.64 5.02
N ILE A 74 -1.91 5.34 4.12
CA ILE A 74 -1.71 4.91 2.73
C ILE A 74 -0.92 3.60 2.66
N ASN A 75 0.23 3.53 3.33
CA ASN A 75 1.06 2.34 3.36
C ASN A 75 0.29 1.14 3.97
N THR A 76 -0.49 1.38 5.03
CA THR A 76 -1.28 0.32 5.67
C THR A 76 -2.31 -0.28 4.72
N ILE A 77 -3.16 0.54 4.09
CA ILE A 77 -4.19 0.01 3.20
C ILE A 77 -3.58 -0.65 1.95
N ALA A 78 -2.48 -0.11 1.41
CA ALA A 78 -1.78 -0.73 0.29
C ALA A 78 -1.24 -2.12 0.65
N CYS A 79 -0.65 -2.28 1.84
CA CYS A 79 -0.16 -3.57 2.33
C CYS A 79 -1.31 -4.56 2.58
N VAL A 80 -2.43 -4.12 3.14
CA VAL A 80 -3.62 -4.98 3.32
C VAL A 80 -4.17 -5.43 1.97
N VAL A 81 -4.32 -4.52 1.02
CA VAL A 81 -4.80 -4.83 -0.35
C VAL A 81 -3.89 -5.83 -1.03
N ALA A 82 -2.57 -5.68 -0.91
CA ALA A 82 -1.60 -6.65 -1.41
C ALA A 82 -1.80 -8.04 -0.80
N LEU A 83 -1.80 -8.17 0.53
CA LEU A 83 -1.97 -9.45 1.20
C LEU A 83 -3.34 -10.10 0.88
N LYS A 84 -4.40 -9.28 0.81
CA LYS A 84 -5.76 -9.73 0.52
C LYS A 84 -5.92 -10.22 -0.92
N SER A 85 -5.28 -9.56 -1.89
CA SER A 85 -5.33 -9.94 -3.32
C SER A 85 -4.83 -11.36 -3.55
N TRP A 86 -3.85 -11.80 -2.76
CA TRP A 86 -3.29 -13.16 -2.83
C TRP A 86 -3.83 -14.11 -1.76
N ASN A 87 -4.79 -13.66 -0.95
CA ASN A 87 -5.38 -14.42 0.15
C ASN A 87 -4.35 -15.01 1.13
N VAL A 88 -3.31 -14.24 1.46
CA VAL A 88 -2.24 -14.63 2.40
C VAL A 88 -2.27 -13.81 3.68
N HIS A 89 -1.72 -14.37 4.76
CA HIS A 89 -1.58 -13.70 6.06
C HIS A 89 -2.86 -13.00 6.59
N PRO A 90 -4.00 -13.71 6.72
CA PRO A 90 -5.28 -13.10 7.08
C PRO A 90 -5.24 -12.32 8.42
N GLY A 91 -4.53 -12.82 9.44
CA GLY A 91 -4.39 -12.11 10.72
C GLY A 91 -3.67 -10.76 10.58
N LYS A 92 -2.75 -10.62 9.61
CA LYS A 92 -2.09 -9.34 9.34
C LYS A 92 -3.04 -8.37 8.65
N CYS A 93 -3.87 -8.87 7.74
CA CYS A 93 -4.94 -8.09 7.12
C CYS A 93 -5.93 -7.57 8.17
N GLU A 94 -6.37 -8.42 9.09
CA GLU A 94 -7.29 -8.06 10.17
C GLU A 94 -6.69 -6.95 11.06
N ASN A 95 -5.45 -7.10 11.49
CA ASN A 95 -4.76 -6.09 12.28
C ASN A 95 -4.59 -4.75 11.53
N GLY A 96 -4.26 -4.80 10.24
CA GLY A 96 -4.14 -3.62 9.39
C GLY A 96 -5.48 -2.90 9.22
N MET A 97 -6.55 -3.65 9.01
CA MET A 97 -7.91 -3.09 8.92
C MET A 97 -8.38 -2.51 10.26
N ALA A 98 -8.03 -3.13 11.39
CA ALA A 98 -8.32 -2.57 12.71
C ALA A 98 -7.64 -1.21 12.91
N TYR A 99 -6.35 -1.10 12.55
CA TYR A 99 -5.64 0.18 12.57
C TYR A 99 -6.31 1.21 11.65
N PHE A 100 -6.59 0.84 10.40
CA PHE A 100 -7.17 1.72 9.39
C PHE A 100 -8.53 2.29 9.83
N LYS A 101 -9.39 1.44 10.41
CA LYS A 101 -10.68 1.88 10.98
C LYS A 101 -10.48 2.83 12.16
N ASN A 102 -9.59 2.49 13.10
CA ASN A 102 -9.35 3.30 14.28
C ASN A 102 -8.84 4.71 13.92
N ILE A 103 -7.90 4.81 12.98
CA ILE A 103 -7.32 6.09 12.57
C ILE A 103 -8.27 6.91 11.69
N SER A 104 -9.09 6.27 10.86
CA SER A 104 -10.09 6.96 10.03
C SER A 104 -11.17 7.67 10.85
N ASN A 105 -11.45 7.16 12.06
CA ASN A 105 -12.42 7.73 13.00
C ASN A 105 -11.83 8.88 13.84
N LEU A 106 -10.50 9.00 13.90
CA LEU A 106 -9.84 10.11 14.57
C LEU A 106 -9.92 11.34 13.66
N ARG A 107 -10.81 12.28 14.00
CA ARG A 107 -10.88 13.62 13.39
C ARG A 107 -9.52 14.30 13.55
N ASN A 108 -8.65 14.13 12.56
CA ASN A 108 -7.32 14.69 12.65
C ASN A 108 -7.37 16.13 12.12
N GLU A 109 -7.39 17.09 13.05
CA GLU A 109 -7.34 18.53 12.79
C GLU A 109 -5.99 18.98 12.19
N ASN A 110 -5.07 18.04 11.95
CA ASN A 110 -3.70 18.25 11.50
C ASN A 110 -3.42 17.53 10.17
N ALA A 111 -4.31 17.64 9.17
CA ALA A 111 -4.03 17.24 7.78
C ALA A 111 -2.96 18.15 7.15
N VAL A 112 -1.78 18.19 7.76
CA VAL A 112 -0.66 19.02 7.37
C VAL A 112 0.21 18.17 6.46
N HIS A 113 -0.01 18.35 5.15
CA HIS A 113 0.74 17.80 4.03
C HIS A 113 0.43 16.35 3.62
N MET A 114 -0.43 16.23 2.60
CA MET A 114 -0.52 15.04 1.77
C MET A 114 0.77 14.89 0.93
N PRO A 115 1.38 13.70 0.88
CA PRO A 115 2.58 13.46 0.08
C PRO A 115 2.30 13.67 -1.41
N PHE A 116 3.15 14.47 -2.07
CA PHE A 116 2.99 14.85 -3.48
C PHE A 116 2.95 13.62 -4.40
N GLY A 117 1.97 13.54 -5.29
CA GLY A 117 1.83 12.46 -6.29
C GLY A 117 0.95 11.27 -5.87
N PHE A 118 0.56 11.18 -4.59
CA PHE A 118 -0.31 10.10 -4.10
C PHE A 118 -1.79 10.34 -4.35
N GLU A 119 -2.18 11.58 -4.66
CA GLU A 119 -3.57 11.98 -4.93
C GLU A 119 -4.19 11.24 -6.13
N VAL A 120 -3.38 10.75 -7.08
CA VAL A 120 -3.89 10.02 -8.26
C VAL A 120 -3.93 8.51 -8.01
N ALA A 121 -2.87 7.96 -7.40
CA ALA A 121 -2.73 6.52 -7.22
C ALA A 121 -3.54 5.99 -6.02
N PHE A 122 -3.71 6.81 -4.98
CA PHE A 122 -4.37 6.36 -3.76
C PHE A 122 -5.86 6.05 -3.93
N PRO A 123 -6.66 6.84 -4.66
CA PRO A 123 -8.05 6.48 -4.97
C PRO A 123 -8.20 5.11 -5.64
N SER A 124 -7.26 4.76 -6.53
CA SER A 124 -7.26 3.42 -7.16
C SER A 124 -7.00 2.29 -6.16
N ILE A 125 -6.18 2.50 -5.12
CA ILE A 125 -6.02 1.52 -4.04
C ILE A 125 -7.33 1.36 -3.27
N LEU A 126 -8.04 2.45 -2.99
CA LEU A 126 -9.31 2.39 -2.26
C LEU A 126 -10.40 1.68 -3.07
N GLU A 127 -10.47 1.95 -4.37
CA GLU A 127 -11.35 1.23 -5.30
C GLU A 127 -11.03 -0.27 -5.31
N LEU A 128 -9.74 -0.63 -5.39
CA LEU A 128 -9.31 -2.02 -5.31
C LEU A 128 -9.66 -2.66 -3.96
N ALA A 129 -9.44 -1.95 -2.85
CA ALA A 129 -9.82 -2.41 -1.51
C ALA A 129 -11.32 -2.73 -1.42
N ARG A 130 -12.18 -1.86 -1.96
CA ARG A 130 -13.63 -2.10 -2.01
C ARG A 130 -13.97 -3.32 -2.86
N SER A 131 -13.32 -3.50 -4.01
CA SER A 131 -13.52 -4.69 -4.85
C SER A 131 -13.14 -6.01 -4.16
N LEU A 132 -12.20 -5.94 -3.21
CA LEU A 132 -11.76 -7.05 -2.36
C LEU A 132 -12.63 -7.24 -1.09
N ASN A 133 -13.77 -6.54 -1.00
CA ASN A 133 -14.69 -6.53 0.14
C ASN A 133 -14.04 -6.04 1.45
N LEU A 134 -13.05 -5.15 1.36
CA LEU A 134 -12.50 -4.45 2.53
C LEU A 134 -13.40 -3.26 2.88
N GLU A 135 -13.73 -3.11 4.16
CA GLU A 135 -14.53 -1.99 4.66
C GLU A 135 -13.70 -0.70 4.70
N VAL A 136 -13.84 0.11 3.65
CA VAL A 136 -13.25 1.45 3.55
C VAL A 136 -14.28 2.48 4.03
N PRO A 137 -14.00 3.27 5.09
CA PRO A 137 -14.92 4.30 5.58
C PRO A 137 -15.06 5.43 4.58
N ASP A 138 -16.26 5.71 4.10
CA ASP A 138 -16.49 6.79 3.13
C ASP A 138 -16.46 8.19 3.78
N ASP A 139 -16.73 8.28 5.10
CA ASP A 139 -16.85 9.56 5.83
C ASP A 139 -15.53 10.08 6.41
N CYS A 140 -14.38 9.51 6.01
CA CYS A 140 -13.09 9.95 6.53
C CYS A 140 -12.66 11.27 5.88
N PRO A 141 -12.43 12.36 6.64
CA PRO A 141 -12.03 13.66 6.10
C PRO A 141 -10.77 13.60 5.23
N VAL A 142 -9.79 12.79 5.64
CA VAL A 142 -8.54 12.58 4.90
C VAL A 142 -8.80 11.94 3.54
N LEU A 143 -9.72 10.97 3.46
CA LEU A 143 -10.07 10.33 2.18
C LEU A 143 -10.82 11.30 1.28
N ASN A 144 -11.73 12.11 1.84
CA ASN A 144 -12.47 13.13 1.11
C ASN A 144 -11.54 14.19 0.50
N GLU A 145 -10.51 14.64 1.23
CA GLU A 145 -9.49 15.52 0.69
C GLU A 145 -8.71 14.88 -0.47
N ILE A 146 -8.38 13.59 -0.36
CA ILE A 146 -7.67 12.85 -1.43
C ILE A 146 -8.53 12.74 -2.70
N TYR A 147 -9.82 12.40 -2.55
CA TYR A 147 -10.75 12.34 -3.69
C TYR A 147 -10.96 13.72 -4.33
N ALA A 148 -11.11 14.78 -3.53
CA ALA A 148 -11.24 16.15 -4.02
C ALA A 148 -10.01 16.57 -4.83
N MET A 149 -8.82 16.26 -4.34
CA MET A 149 -7.57 16.62 -5.01
C MET A 149 -7.34 15.82 -6.30
N ARG A 150 -7.74 14.54 -6.35
CA ARG A 150 -7.77 13.74 -7.60
C ARG A 150 -8.62 14.41 -8.67
N ASN A 151 -9.85 14.81 -8.33
CA ASN A 151 -10.78 15.37 -9.29
C ASN A 151 -10.23 16.69 -9.88
N ILE A 152 -9.65 17.55 -9.03
CA ILE A 152 -8.99 18.80 -9.48
C ILE A 152 -7.84 18.52 -10.47
N LYS A 153 -7.09 17.43 -10.27
CA LYS A 153 -5.97 17.05 -11.15
C LYS A 153 -6.39 16.35 -12.44
N LEU A 154 -7.53 15.65 -12.46
CA LEU A 154 -8.06 14.98 -13.65
C LEU A 154 -8.87 15.90 -14.57
N GLU A 155 -9.33 17.04 -14.06
CA GLU A 155 -10.02 18.09 -14.84
C GLU A 155 -9.06 19.03 -15.60
N LYS A 156 -7.73 18.83 -15.48
CA LYS A 156 -6.68 19.58 -16.18
C LYS A 156 -5.97 18.71 -17.21
#